data_AF-A0A5C7Y1B0-F1
#
_entry.id   AF-A0A5C7Y1B0-F1
#
_cell.length_a   1.000
_cell.length_b   1.000
_cell.length_c   1.000
_cell.angle_alpha   90.00
_cell.angle_beta   90.00
_cell.angle_gamma   90.00
#
_symmetry.space_group_name_H-M   'P 1'
#
loop_
_entity.id
_entity.type
_entity.pdbx_description
1 polymer ?
#
loop_
_entity_poly.entity_id
_entity_poly.type
_entity_poly.pdbx_seq_one_letter_code
_entity_poly.pdbx_strand_id
1 'polypeptide(L)'
;MSDDWPIFEPPDQAQLGRRADDLRHRAALIRRYGWDQYRSRWSTGEVLGVALVLDDQAELWRRFATTESALATWAFTLWGIARGEDDLAAGLPATLAWFDALRDQATGPQPPR
;
A
#
# COMPACT_ATOMS: atom_id res chain seq x y z
N MET A 1 -7.48 -28.93 19.87
CA MET A 1 -7.44 -27.47 20.09
C MET A 1 -7.44 -26.85 18.71
N SER A 2 -8.53 -26.22 18.28
CA SER A 2 -8.53 -25.51 16.99
C SER A 2 -7.80 -24.19 17.19
N ASP A 3 -6.64 -24.06 16.54
CA ASP A 3 -5.95 -22.79 16.33
C ASP A 3 -6.71 -21.97 15.26
N ASP A 4 -8.02 -21.74 15.47
CA ASP A 4 -8.77 -20.74 14.71
C ASP A 4 -8.38 -19.37 15.26
N TRP A 5 -7.17 -18.94 14.92
CA TRP A 5 -6.65 -17.63 15.23
C TRP A 5 -6.96 -16.70 14.03
N PRO A 6 -8.06 -15.91 14.08
CA PRO A 6 -8.54 -15.11 12.94
C PRO A 6 -7.57 -14.00 12.50
N ILE A 7 -6.42 -13.87 13.17
CA ILE A 7 -5.39 -12.89 12.88
C ILE A 7 -4.65 -13.20 11.56
N PHE A 8 -4.72 -14.44 11.07
CA PHE A 8 -4.08 -14.87 9.83
C PHE A 8 -5.05 -14.98 8.64
N GLU A 9 -6.33 -14.66 8.83
CA GLU A 9 -7.28 -14.65 7.72
C GLU A 9 -6.94 -13.52 6.73
N PRO A 10 -6.95 -13.80 5.41
CA PRO A 10 -6.77 -12.78 4.40
C PRO A 10 -7.76 -11.64 4.59
N PRO A 11 -7.35 -10.38 4.34
CA PRO A 11 -8.26 -9.25 4.40
C PRO A 11 -9.49 -9.44 3.51
N ASP A 12 -10.66 -9.10 4.04
CA ASP A 12 -11.88 -9.05 3.24
C ASP A 12 -11.89 -7.85 2.28
N GLN A 13 -12.83 -7.84 1.33
CA GLN A 13 -12.96 -6.77 0.34
C GLN A 13 -13.21 -5.38 0.96
N ALA A 14 -13.90 -5.31 2.10
CA ALA A 14 -14.13 -4.04 2.78
C ALA A 14 -12.86 -3.51 3.45
N GLN A 15 -12.00 -4.40 3.98
CA GLN A 15 -10.67 -4.05 4.49
C GLN A 15 -9.77 -3.53 3.37
N LEU A 16 -9.78 -4.19 2.21
CA LEU A 16 -9.05 -3.72 1.02
C LEU A 16 -9.52 -2.33 0.57
N GLY A 17 -10.85 -2.11 0.53
CA GLY A 17 -11.43 -0.81 0.20
C GLY A 17 -11.00 0.30 1.17
N ARG A 18 -11.05 0.03 2.48
CA ARG A 18 -10.59 0.99 3.50
C ARG A 18 -9.10 1.33 3.37
N ARG A 19 -8.26 0.34 3.08
CA ARG A 19 -6.82 0.56 2.83
C ARG A 19 -6.60 1.43 1.59
N ALA A 20 -7.33 1.16 0.52
CA ALA A 20 -7.27 1.95 -0.70
C ALA A 20 -7.64 3.43 -0.42
N ASP A 21 -8.73 3.67 0.32
CA ASP A 21 -9.18 5.03 0.67
C ASP A 21 -8.18 5.77 1.57
N ASP A 22 -7.61 5.09 2.57
CA ASP A 22 -6.58 5.66 3.45
C ASP A 22 -5.33 6.07 2.66
N LEU A 23 -4.83 5.19 1.77
CA LEU A 23 -3.67 5.50 0.94
C LEU A 23 -3.93 6.67 -0.01
N ARG A 24 -5.11 6.74 -0.65
CA ARG A 24 -5.48 7.88 -1.51
C ARG A 24 -5.55 9.18 -0.72
N HIS A 25 -6.15 9.14 0.47
CA HIS A 25 -6.25 10.31 1.34
C HIS A 25 -4.85 10.82 1.73
N ARG A 26 -3.96 9.92 2.14
CA ARG A 26 -2.58 10.26 2.51
C ARG A 26 -1.77 10.75 1.32
N ALA A 27 -1.91 10.14 0.15
CA ALA A 27 -1.28 10.62 -1.08
C ALA A 27 -1.70 12.06 -1.41
N ALA A 28 -2.98 12.40 -1.23
CA ALA A 28 -3.46 13.79 -1.39
C ALA A 28 -2.83 14.75 -0.36
N LEU A 29 -2.63 14.31 0.89
CA LEU A 29 -1.92 15.10 1.91
C LEU A 29 -0.46 15.35 1.52
N ILE A 30 0.26 14.33 1.04
CA ILE A 30 1.66 14.48 0.61
C ILE A 30 1.76 15.41 -0.60
N ARG A 31 0.88 15.27 -1.59
CA ARG A 31 0.85 16.20 -2.74
C ARG A 31 0.64 17.65 -2.32
N ARG A 32 -0.13 17.90 -1.26
CA ARG A 32 -0.45 19.25 -0.79
C ARG A 32 0.60 19.84 0.15
N TYR A 33 1.18 19.04 1.03
CA TYR A 33 1.98 19.52 2.15
C TYR A 33 3.40 18.94 2.21
N GLY A 34 3.73 18.00 1.32
CA GLY A 34 4.99 17.26 1.35
C GLY A 34 5.08 16.27 2.51
N TRP A 35 6.24 15.60 2.60
CA TRP A 35 6.48 14.48 3.52
C TRP A 35 6.86 14.88 4.94
N ASP A 36 7.44 16.07 5.14
CA ASP A 36 8.17 16.38 6.38
C ASP A 36 7.31 16.30 7.64
N GLN A 37 6.03 16.67 7.54
CA GLN A 37 5.09 16.60 8.66
C GLN A 37 4.50 15.20 8.90
N TYR A 38 4.71 14.24 8.00
CA TYR A 38 4.08 12.91 8.06
C TYR A 38 5.08 11.78 8.24
N ARG A 39 6.30 11.91 7.73
CA ARG A 39 7.32 10.86 7.69
C ARG A 39 7.59 10.22 9.06
N SER A 40 7.63 11.01 10.13
CA SER A 40 7.89 10.51 11.49
C SER A 40 6.62 10.09 12.26
N ARG A 41 5.44 10.39 11.73
CA ARG A 41 4.15 10.10 12.38
C ARG A 41 3.49 8.84 11.85
N TRP A 42 3.71 8.53 10.58
CA TRP A 42 3.17 7.34 9.94
C TRP A 42 4.09 6.15 10.14
N SER A 43 3.49 4.97 10.20
CA SER A 43 4.22 3.71 10.22
C SER A 43 5.02 3.53 8.93
N THR A 44 6.04 2.67 8.98
CA THR A 44 6.84 2.34 7.78
C THR A 44 5.97 1.81 6.64
N GLY A 45 5.01 0.92 6.93
CA GLY A 45 4.11 0.38 5.91
C GLY A 45 3.24 1.46 5.24
N GLU A 46 2.72 2.41 6.02
CA GLU A 46 1.95 3.54 5.49
C GLU A 46 2.82 4.45 4.60
N VAL A 47 4.05 4.76 5.01
CA VAL A 47 4.98 5.56 4.20
C VAL A 47 5.30 4.85 2.89
N LEU A 48 5.64 3.56 2.94
CA LEU A 48 5.92 2.75 1.75
C LEU A 48 4.71 2.68 0.82
N GLY A 49 3.50 2.47 1.35
CA GLY A 49 2.28 2.41 0.54
C GLY A 49 1.98 3.72 -0.16
N VAL A 50 2.12 4.85 0.54
CA VAL A 50 1.89 6.16 -0.07
C VAL A 50 2.97 6.50 -1.10
N ALA A 51 4.24 6.14 -0.84
CA ALA A 51 5.32 6.30 -1.81
C ALA A 51 5.07 5.46 -3.09
N LEU A 52 4.56 4.23 -2.96
CA LEU A 52 4.13 3.41 -4.10
C LEU A 52 2.96 4.05 -4.88
N VAL A 53 1.96 4.61 -4.21
CA VAL A 53 0.86 5.35 -4.87
C VAL A 53 1.32 6.61 -5.57
N LEU A 54 2.39 7.25 -5.10
CA LEU A 54 2.92 8.47 -5.71
C LEU A 54 4.05 8.22 -6.72
N ASP A 55 4.48 6.97 -6.89
CA ASP A 55 5.71 6.59 -7.61
C ASP A 55 6.94 7.38 -7.11
N ASP A 56 7.03 7.60 -5.79
CA ASP A 56 8.08 8.38 -5.15
C ASP A 56 9.27 7.49 -4.75
N GLN A 57 10.14 7.21 -5.72
CA GLN A 57 11.33 6.38 -5.52
C GLN A 57 12.30 6.97 -4.49
N ALA A 58 12.33 8.31 -4.35
CA ALA A 58 13.20 8.96 -3.39
C ALA A 58 12.77 8.68 -1.94
N GLU A 59 11.46 8.68 -1.66
CA GLU A 59 10.97 8.31 -0.32
C GLU A 59 11.12 6.82 -0.03
N LEU A 60 11.01 5.94 -1.04
CA LEU A 60 11.34 4.52 -0.87
C LEU A 60 12.81 4.32 -0.47
N TRP A 61 13.75 4.96 -1.17
CA TRP A 61 15.18 4.87 -0.85
C TRP A 61 15.53 5.45 0.52
N ARG A 62 14.84 6.51 0.96
CA ARG A 62 15.00 7.05 2.34
C ARG A 62 14.68 6.02 3.42
N ARG A 63 13.89 4.99 3.08
CA ARG A 63 13.55 3.87 3.96
C ARG A 63 14.32 2.59 3.64
N PHE A 64 15.36 2.68 2.82
CA PHE A 64 16.16 1.54 2.35
C PHE A 64 15.30 0.47 1.63
N ALA A 65 14.22 0.90 0.97
CA ALA A 65 13.34 0.02 0.21
C ALA A 65 13.48 0.26 -1.30
N THR A 66 13.32 -0.81 -2.08
CA THR A 66 13.04 -0.75 -3.52
C THR A 66 11.52 -0.82 -3.75
N THR A 67 11.08 -0.52 -4.98
CA THR A 67 9.67 -0.77 -5.37
C THR A 67 9.29 -2.22 -5.12
N GLU A 68 10.15 -3.17 -5.49
CA GLU A 68 9.92 -4.60 -5.28
C GLU A 68 9.79 -4.97 -3.81
N SER A 69 10.71 -4.53 -2.93
CA SER A 69 10.64 -4.86 -1.49
C SER A 69 9.42 -4.23 -0.81
N ALA A 70 9.00 -3.04 -1.28
CA ALA A 70 7.81 -2.37 -0.80
C ALA A 70 6.54 -3.11 -1.25
N LEU A 71 6.46 -3.52 -2.53
CA LEU A 71 5.36 -4.35 -3.04
C LEU A 71 5.30 -5.70 -2.32
N ALA A 72 6.44 -6.35 -2.07
CA ALA A 72 6.49 -7.60 -1.30
C ALA A 72 5.91 -7.44 0.11
N THR A 73 6.26 -6.35 0.80
CA THR A 73 5.68 -6.03 2.13
C THR A 73 4.16 -5.86 2.06
N TRP A 74 3.67 -5.22 0.99
CA TRP A 74 2.26 -5.00 0.78
C TRP A 74 1.49 -6.25 0.32
N ALA A 75 2.13 -7.19 -0.37
CA ALA A 75 1.49 -8.45 -0.78
C ALA A 75 0.93 -9.22 0.43
N PHE A 76 1.74 -9.36 1.49
CA PHE A 76 1.28 -9.99 2.74
C PHE A 76 0.20 -9.16 3.45
N THR A 77 0.30 -7.84 3.36
CA THR A 77 -0.67 -6.91 3.97
C THR A 77 -2.05 -6.98 3.29
N LEU A 78 -2.07 -7.22 1.98
CA LEU A 78 -3.28 -7.23 1.16
C LEU A 78 -3.89 -8.63 1.06
N TRP A 79 -3.06 -9.66 0.96
CA TRP A 79 -3.51 -11.00 0.61
C TRP A 79 -3.37 -12.02 1.74
N GLY A 80 -2.78 -11.63 2.87
CA GLY A 80 -2.39 -12.56 3.94
C GLY A 80 -1.15 -13.37 3.56
N ILE A 81 -0.77 -14.33 4.41
CA ILE A 81 0.48 -15.09 4.25
C ILE A 81 0.46 -15.92 2.98
N ALA A 82 -0.45 -16.88 2.85
CA ALA A 82 -0.43 -17.86 1.75
C ALA A 82 -0.50 -17.19 0.37
N ARG A 83 -1.46 -16.29 0.15
CA ARG A 83 -1.59 -15.60 -1.14
C ARG A 83 -0.51 -14.54 -1.35
N GLY A 84 0.04 -13.97 -0.28
CA GLY A 84 1.19 -13.08 -0.36
C GLY A 84 2.45 -13.81 -0.83
N GLU A 85 2.67 -15.04 -0.35
CA GLU A 85 3.76 -15.91 -0.81
C GLU A 85 3.58 -16.28 -2.29
N ASP A 86 2.36 -16.68 -2.68
CA ASP A 86 2.05 -17.01 -4.08
C ASP A 86 2.29 -15.81 -5.02
N ASP A 87 1.82 -14.62 -4.64
CA ASP A 87 2.02 -13.40 -5.43
C ASP A 87 3.51 -13.04 -5.50
N LEU A 88 4.24 -13.11 -4.39
CA LEU A 88 5.68 -12.86 -4.35
C LEU A 88 6.46 -13.84 -5.25
N ALA A 89 6.16 -15.14 -5.17
CA ALA A 89 6.79 -16.16 -6.01
C ALA A 89 6.51 -15.95 -7.51
N ALA A 90 5.36 -15.35 -7.84
CA ALA A 90 4.99 -14.99 -9.20
C ALA A 90 5.54 -13.62 -9.67
N GLY A 91 6.28 -12.89 -8.83
CA GLY A 91 6.82 -11.56 -9.17
C GLY A 91 5.88 -10.39 -8.89
N LEU A 92 4.95 -10.55 -7.93
CA LEU A 92 4.02 -9.55 -7.40
C LEU A 92 2.98 -8.97 -8.39
N PRO A 93 2.46 -9.73 -9.38
CA PRO A 93 1.55 -9.18 -10.39
C PRO A 93 0.22 -8.67 -9.79
N ALA A 94 -0.33 -9.33 -8.76
CA ALA A 94 -1.60 -8.91 -8.17
C ALA A 94 -1.42 -7.65 -7.32
N THR A 95 -0.33 -7.58 -6.54
CA THR A 95 -0.01 -6.38 -5.74
C THR A 95 0.30 -5.18 -6.63
N LEU A 96 1.08 -5.38 -7.70
CA LEU A 96 1.34 -4.34 -8.69
C LEU A 96 0.04 -3.82 -9.31
N ALA A 97 -0.81 -4.72 -9.82
CA ALA A 97 -2.09 -4.34 -10.42
C ALA A 97 -2.99 -3.56 -9.45
N TRP A 98 -2.97 -3.92 -8.16
CA TRP A 98 -3.72 -3.19 -7.14
C TRP A 98 -3.22 -1.75 -6.96
N PHE A 99 -1.89 -1.55 -6.86
CA PHE A 99 -1.32 -0.21 -6.78
C PHE A 99 -1.53 0.60 -8.06
N ASP A 100 -1.41 -0.02 -9.24
CA ASP A 100 -1.66 0.63 -10.53
C ASP A 100 -3.09 1.18 -10.59
N ALA A 101 -4.08 0.37 -10.19
CA ALA A 101 -5.46 0.82 -10.10
C ALA A 101 -5.66 1.98 -9.12
N LEU A 102 -4.89 2.06 -8.02
CA LEU A 102 -4.93 3.20 -7.12
C LEU A 102 -4.35 4.46 -7.74
N ARG A 103 -3.23 4.34 -8.47
CA ARG A 103 -2.55 5.45 -9.14
C ARG A 103 -3.45 6.11 -10.18
N ASP A 104 -4.14 5.29 -10.98
CA ASP A 104 -5.08 5.77 -11.98
C ASP A 104 -6.22 6.58 -11.34
N GLN A 105 -6.75 6.10 -10.22
CA GLN A 105 -7.83 6.77 -9.49
C GLN A 105 -7.35 8.04 -8.76
N ALA A 106 -6.11 8.05 -8.25
CA ALA A 106 -5.52 9.22 -7.61
C ALA A 106 -5.19 10.34 -8.61
N THR A 107 -5.08 10.02 -9.90
CA THR A 107 -4.74 10.98 -10.97
C THR A 107 -5.99 11.47 -11.71
N GLY A 108 -7.14 10.83 -11.49
CA GLY A 108 -8.43 11.28 -12.01
C GLY A 108 -8.84 12.66 -11.46
N PRO A 109 -9.63 13.45 -12.22
CA PRO A 109 -10.09 14.76 -11.77
C PRO A 109 -10.90 14.63 -10.48
N GLN A 110 -10.47 15.36 -9.44
CA GLN A 110 -11.20 15.47 -8.18
C GLN A 110 -12.58 16.09 -8.45
N PRO A 111 -13.71 15.43 -8.13
CA PRO A 111 -15.02 16.05 -8.29
C PRO A 111 -15.11 17.30 -7.41
N PRO A 112 -15.76 18.38 -7.88
CA PRO A 112 -15.94 19.59 -7.09
C PRO A 112 -16.74 19.27 -5.82
N ARG A 113 -16.31 19.82 -4.69
CA ARG A 113 -17.04 19.79 -3.42
C ARG A 113 -18.26 20.69 -3.45
#